data_AF-A0A961LA24-F1
#
_entry.id   AF-A0A961LA24-F1
#
_cell.length_a   1.000
_cell.length_b   1.000
_cell.length_c   1.000
_cell.angle_alpha   90.00
_cell.angle_beta   90.00
_cell.angle_gamma   90.00
#
_symmetry.space_group_name_H-M   'P 1'
#
loop_
_entity.id
_entity.type
_entity.pdbx_description
1 polymer ?
#
loop_
_entity_poly.entity_id
_entity_poly.type
_entity_poly.pdbx_seq_one_letter_code
_entity_poly.pdbx_strand_id
1 'polypeptide(L)'
;MGYQTRPDIRPLHNRILVGDCLAELKKIPSGTVDLVFADPPYNLQLAGNLTRPDQSKVDAVDDAWDKFASFEHYDRFTRGWLSECRRVLKPNGALWVIGS
;
A
#
# COMPACT_ATOMS: atom_id res chain seq x y z
N MET A 1 -11.67 2.39 -36.07
CA MET A 1 -11.25 1.94 -34.73
C MET A 1 -10.16 2.91 -34.26
N GLY A 2 -10.50 3.88 -33.41
CA GLY A 2 -9.56 4.93 -33.02
C GLY A 2 -8.50 4.40 -32.07
N TYR A 3 -7.22 4.62 -32.36
CA TYR A 3 -6.15 4.40 -31.38
C TYR A 3 -6.34 5.40 -30.23
N GLN A 4 -6.80 4.92 -29.07
CA GLN A 4 -6.70 5.70 -27.84
C GLN A 4 -5.22 5.88 -27.52
N THR A 5 -4.72 7.11 -27.59
CA THR A 5 -3.37 7.45 -27.16
C THR A 5 -3.26 7.23 -25.67
N ARG A 6 -2.38 6.32 -25.24
CA ARG A 6 -2.13 6.07 -23.81
C ARG A 6 -1.52 7.32 -23.17
N PRO A 7 -1.86 7.64 -21.90
CA PRO A 7 -1.24 8.75 -21.18
C PRO A 7 0.29 8.59 -21.15
N ASP A 8 1.03 9.67 -21.34
CA ASP A 8 2.48 9.67 -21.17
C ASP A 8 2.84 9.65 -19.69
N ILE A 9 3.34 8.50 -19.22
CA ILE A 9 3.78 8.30 -17.84
C ILE A 9 5.29 8.36 -17.66
N ARG A 10 6.07 8.68 -18.71
CA ARG A 10 7.53 8.81 -18.60
C ARG A 10 7.97 9.75 -17.47
N PRO A 11 7.27 10.86 -17.17
CA PRO A 11 7.62 11.70 -16.02
C PRO A 11 7.54 11.00 -14.66
N LEU A 12 6.80 9.90 -14.55
CA LEU A 12 6.65 9.09 -13.33
C LEU A 12 7.70 7.97 -13.21
N HIS A 13 8.46 7.69 -14.27
CA HIS A 13 9.47 6.64 -14.24
C HIS A 13 10.61 7.00 -13.28
N ASN A 14 11.06 6.03 -12.49
CA ASN A 14 12.18 6.17 -11.56
C ASN A 14 12.00 7.34 -10.58
N ARG A 15 10.77 7.55 -10.10
CA ARG A 15 10.43 8.60 -9.15
C ARG A 15 10.06 8.04 -7.79
N ILE A 16 10.53 8.72 -6.75
CA ILE A 16 10.02 8.58 -5.38
C ILE A 16 9.00 9.70 -5.18
N LEU A 17 7.77 9.33 -4.86
CA LEU A 17 6.70 10.26 -4.51
C LEU A 17 6.55 10.23 -2.99
N VAL A 18 6.83 11.34 -2.32
CA VAL A 18 6.75 11.44 -0.86
C VAL A 18 5.38 12.01 -0.49
N GLY A 19 4.56 11.23 0.19
CA GLY A 19 3.23 11.62 0.64
C GLY A 19 2.37 10.43 1.04
N ASP A 20 1.13 10.71 1.41
CA ASP A 20 0.10 9.69 1.60
C ASP A 20 -0.14 8.93 0.28
N CYS A 21 -0.12 7.61 0.33
CA CYS A 21 -0.16 6.80 -0.89
C CYS A 21 -1.49 6.96 -1.66
N LEU A 22 -2.63 7.19 -0.97
CA LEU A 22 -3.91 7.43 -1.64
C LEU A 22 -3.90 8.78 -2.37
N ALA A 23 -3.33 9.81 -1.76
CA ALA A 23 -3.20 11.11 -2.37
C ALA A 23 -2.29 11.07 -3.62
N GLU A 24 -1.18 10.34 -3.55
CA GLU A 24 -0.25 10.19 -4.69
C GLU A 24 -0.81 9.28 -5.80
N LEU A 25 -1.44 8.15 -5.43
CA LEU A 25 -2.06 7.24 -6.41
C LEU A 25 -3.12 7.94 -7.25
N LYS A 26 -3.94 8.82 -6.66
CA LYS A 26 -4.96 9.62 -7.37
C LYS A 26 -4.39 10.50 -8.49
N LYS A 27 -3.11 10.86 -8.44
CA LYS A 27 -2.42 11.67 -9.46
C LYS A 27 -1.93 10.81 -10.63
N ILE A 28 -1.85 9.48 -10.46
CA ILE A 28 -1.43 8.54 -11.49
C ILE A 28 -2.64 8.23 -12.39
N PRO A 29 -2.51 8.34 -13.74
CA PRO A 29 -3.59 8.01 -14.65
C PRO A 29 -4.05 6.55 -14.52
N SER A 30 -5.31 6.29 -14.87
CA SER A 30 -5.87 4.93 -14.84
C SER A 30 -5.27 4.05 -15.94
N GLY A 31 -5.10 2.75 -15.66
CA GLY A 31 -4.68 1.79 -16.67
C GLY A 31 -3.27 2.01 -17.24
N THR A 32 -2.34 2.55 -16.45
CA THR A 32 -0.99 2.86 -16.90
C THR A 32 0.12 2.03 -16.26
N VAL A 33 -0.16 1.35 -15.14
CA VAL A 33 0.83 0.55 -14.40
C VAL A 33 0.69 -0.94 -14.78
N ASP A 34 1.81 -1.62 -14.99
CA ASP A 34 1.86 -3.05 -15.30
C ASP A 34 1.81 -3.94 -14.05
N LEU A 35 2.47 -3.52 -12.98
CA LEU A 35 2.59 -4.26 -11.73
C LEU A 35 2.53 -3.30 -10.54
N VAL A 36 1.75 -3.65 -9.53
CA VAL A 36 1.80 -3.02 -8.21
C VAL A 36 2.33 -4.05 -7.21
N PHE A 37 3.29 -3.63 -6.40
CA PHE A 37 3.75 -4.37 -5.23
C PHE A 37 3.41 -3.54 -3.99
N ALA A 38 2.72 -4.14 -3.02
CA ALA A 38 2.30 -3.46 -1.81
C ALA A 38 2.64 -4.28 -0.57
N ASP A 39 3.29 -3.62 0.38
CA ASP A 39 3.55 -4.11 1.73
C ASP A 39 2.86 -3.13 2.71
N PRO A 40 1.54 -3.29 2.94
CA PRO A 40 0.78 -2.37 3.79
C PRO A 40 1.08 -2.61 5.28
N PRO A 41 0.69 -1.69 6.19
CA PRO A 41 0.66 -2.00 7.62
C PRO A 41 -0.15 -3.27 7.91
N TYR A 42 0.30 -4.12 8.83
CA TYR A 42 -0.32 -5.42 9.14
C TYR A 42 -1.30 -5.36 10.30
N ASN A 43 -1.35 -4.24 11.03
CA ASN A 43 -2.19 -4.08 12.22
C ASN A 43 -1.90 -5.18 13.25
N LEU A 44 -0.64 -5.30 13.68
CA LEU A 44 -0.15 -6.44 14.47
C LEU A 44 -0.80 -6.56 15.86
N GLN A 45 -1.53 -5.53 16.33
CA GLN A 45 -2.29 -5.52 17.59
C GLN A 45 -1.50 -6.07 18.78
N LEU A 46 -0.22 -5.69 18.88
CA LEU A 46 0.65 -6.17 19.95
C LEU A 46 0.07 -5.77 21.31
N ALA A 47 -0.35 -6.76 22.10
CA ALA A 47 -1.05 -6.56 23.37
C ALA A 47 -0.13 -6.07 24.52
N GLY A 48 1.20 -6.06 24.33
CA GLY A 48 2.15 -5.62 25.33
C GLY A 48 3.61 -5.87 24.96
N ASN A 49 4.51 -5.63 25.93
CA ASN A 49 5.93 -5.89 25.75
C ASN A 49 6.21 -7.39 25.62
N LEU A 50 7.01 -7.76 24.62
CA LEU A 50 7.50 -9.12 24.44
C LEU A 50 8.93 -9.23 25.01
N THR A 51 9.22 -10.34 25.67
CA THR A 51 10.56 -10.66 26.21
C THR A 51 11.11 -11.93 25.59
N ARG A 52 12.41 -11.96 25.31
CA ARG A 52 13.13 -13.16 24.87
C ARG A 52 13.38 -14.11 26.05
N PRO A 53 13.76 -15.38 25.81
CA PRO A 53 14.09 -16.33 26.88
C PRO A 53 15.22 -15.87 27.82
N ASP A 54 16.12 -15.01 27.35
CA ASP A 54 17.21 -14.39 28.13
C ASP A 54 16.75 -13.13 28.91
N GLN A 55 15.45 -12.87 28.98
CA GLN A 55 14.81 -11.71 29.60
C GLN A 55 15.08 -10.35 28.92
N SER A 56 15.76 -10.33 27.76
CA SER A 56 15.89 -9.09 26.98
C SER A 56 14.56 -8.70 26.32
N LYS A 57 14.35 -7.38 26.14
CA LYS A 57 13.15 -6.84 25.49
C LYS A 57 13.22 -7.08 23.98
N VAL A 58 12.10 -7.51 23.38
CA VAL A 58 11.94 -7.55 21.92
C VAL A 58 11.68 -6.14 21.41
N ASP A 59 12.44 -5.73 20.40
CA ASP A 59 12.16 -4.53 19.62
C ASP A 59 11.03 -4.87 18.64
N ALA A 60 9.82 -4.47 18.99
CA ALA A 60 8.61 -4.84 18.28
C ALA A 60 8.15 -3.68 17.39
N VAL A 61 7.35 -3.98 16.36
CA VAL A 61 6.74 -2.94 15.53
C VAL A 61 5.63 -2.27 16.34
N ASP A 62 5.97 -1.18 17.02
CA ASP A 62 5.06 -0.40 17.87
C ASP A 62 4.83 1.03 17.34
N ASP A 63 5.23 1.28 16.10
CA ASP A 63 5.03 2.55 15.41
C ASP A 63 3.56 2.92 15.24
N ALA A 64 3.29 4.22 15.14
CA ALA A 64 1.93 4.75 14.98
C ALA A 64 1.27 4.37 13.64
N TRP A 65 2.07 4.11 12.59
CA TRP A 65 1.55 3.76 11.27
C TRP A 65 0.95 2.35 11.19
N ASP A 66 1.25 1.47 12.15
CA ASP A 66 0.69 0.11 12.25
C ASP A 66 -0.48 0.01 13.24
N LYS A 67 -0.96 1.13 13.78
CA LYS A 67 -2.02 1.16 14.79
C LYS A 67 -3.34 1.61 14.20
N PHE A 68 -4.33 0.72 14.24
CA PHE A 68 -5.69 1.03 13.81
C PHE A 68 -6.66 1.03 14.98
N ALA A 69 -7.59 1.99 14.97
CA ALA A 69 -8.58 2.14 16.03
C ALA A 69 -9.59 0.98 16.09
N SER A 70 -9.79 0.26 14.98
CA SER A 70 -10.66 -0.91 14.87
C SER A 70 -10.36 -1.68 13.59
N PHE A 71 -10.84 -2.93 13.50
CA PHE A 71 -10.83 -3.69 12.25
C PHE A 71 -11.58 -2.96 11.13
N GLU A 72 -12.69 -2.28 11.44
CA GLU A 72 -13.43 -1.51 10.44
C GLU A 72 -12.60 -0.34 9.88
N HIS A 73 -11.79 0.32 10.72
CA HIS A 73 -10.87 1.36 10.27
C HIS A 73 -9.80 0.76 9.36
N TYR A 74 -9.16 -0.35 9.76
CA TYR A 74 -8.18 -1.05 8.95
C TYR A 74 -8.75 -1.49 7.60
N ASP A 75 -9.94 -2.08 7.60
CA ASP A 75 -10.65 -2.49 6.40
C ASP A 75 -10.98 -1.34 5.45
N ARG A 76 -11.40 -0.19 5.98
CA ARG A 76 -11.71 1.01 5.19
C ARG A 76 -10.43 1.59 4.58
N PHE A 77 -9.35 1.65 5.34
CA PHE A 77 -8.03 2.01 4.82
C PHE A 77 -7.60 1.05 3.70
N THR A 78 -7.72 -0.26 3.93
CA THR A 78 -7.30 -1.31 3.00
C THR A 78 -8.09 -1.29 1.69
N ARG A 79 -9.42 -1.17 1.76
CA ARG A 79 -10.26 -1.01 0.57
C ARG A 79 -9.93 0.27 -0.20
N GLY A 80 -9.54 1.34 0.49
CA GLY A 80 -9.14 2.60 -0.14
C GLY A 80 -7.97 2.41 -1.09
N TRP A 81 -6.86 1.83 -0.60
CA TRP A 81 -5.65 1.73 -1.41
C TRP A 81 -5.76 0.63 -2.46
N LEU A 82 -6.42 -0.49 -2.15
CA LEU A 82 -6.70 -1.55 -3.13
C LEU A 82 -7.50 -1.04 -4.33
N SER A 83 -8.50 -0.18 -4.09
CA SER A 83 -9.32 0.39 -5.16
C SER A 83 -8.50 1.28 -6.10
N GLU A 84 -7.61 2.10 -5.55
CA GLU A 84 -6.72 2.95 -6.34
C GLU A 84 -5.66 2.12 -7.10
N CYS A 85 -5.08 1.09 -6.47
CA CYS A 85 -4.19 0.15 -7.16
C CYS A 85 -4.90 -0.52 -8.35
N ARG A 86 -6.15 -0.97 -8.17
CA ARG A 86 -6.94 -1.56 -9.25
C ARG A 86 -7.25 -0.57 -10.38
N ARG A 87 -7.40 0.71 -10.08
CA ARG A 87 -7.66 1.78 -11.06
C ARG A 87 -6.42 2.06 -11.92
N VAL A 88 -5.24 2.15 -11.32
CA VAL A 88 -3.99 2.46 -12.04
C VAL A 88 -3.45 1.28 -12.83
N LEU A 89 -3.81 0.04 -12.46
CA LEU A 89 -3.42 -1.16 -13.20
C LEU A 89 -4.04 -1.23 -14.59
N LYS A 90 -3.22 -1.61 -15.58
CA LYS A 90 -3.67 -2.02 -16.90
C LYS A 90 -4.64 -3.22 -16.81
N PRO A 91 -5.49 -3.45 -17.83
CA PRO A 91 -6.41 -4.60 -17.84
C PRO A 91 -5.72 -5.96 -17.63
N ASN A 92 -4.46 -6.10 -18.05
CA ASN A 92 -3.62 -7.28 -17.92
C ASN A 92 -2.51 -7.13 -16.86
N GLY A 93 -2.60 -6.13 -15.98
CA GLY A 93 -1.63 -5.93 -14.92
C GLY A 93 -1.84 -6.87 -13.74
N ALA A 94 -0.87 -6.90 -12.83
CA ALA A 94 -0.90 -7.70 -11.62
C ALA A 94 -0.71 -6.86 -10.35
N LEU A 95 -1.24 -7.35 -9.23
CA LEU A 95 -1.04 -6.81 -7.89
C LEU A 95 -0.50 -7.91 -7.00
N TRP A 96 0.63 -7.67 -6.33
CA TRP A 96 1.16 -8.53 -5.28
C TRP A 96 1.07 -7.80 -3.95
N VAL A 97 0.48 -8.46 -2.96
CA VAL A 97 0.30 -7.95 -1.59
C VAL A 97 0.86 -9.00 -0.65
N ILE A 98 1.65 -8.56 0.32
CA ILE A 98 2.15 -9.40 1.41
C ILE A 98 1.40 -9.08 2.71
N GLY A 99 1.33 -10.06 3.60
CA GLY A 99 0.74 -9.95 4.94
C GLY A 99 1.09 -11.18 5.77
N SER A 100 0.81 -11.12 7.08
CA SER A 100 0.96 -12.21 8.05
C SER A 100 -0.36 -12.87 8.39
#